data_AF-A0A350YTF8-F1
#
_entry.id   AF-A0A350YTF8-F1
#
_cell.length_a   1.000
_cell.length_b   1.000
_cell.length_c   1.000
_cell.angle_alpha   90.00
_cell.angle_beta   90.00
_cell.angle_gamma   90.00
#
_symmetry.space_group_name_H-M   'P 1'
#
loop_
_entity.id
_entity.type
_entity.pdbx_description
1 polymer ?
#
loop_
_entity_poly.entity_id
_entity_poly.type
_entity_poly.pdbx_seq_one_letter_code
_entity_poly.pdbx_strand_id
1 'polypeptide(L)'
;SARKERSIGYLDAFVIGIAQAIAVIPGISRSGATISTGMMLGNRKEELARFSFLMVLIPILGANLLELFSVTDKTTVSISPVILIAGSLAAFIAGYAACRWMISIVRKSKMIWFAAYCFLVGLLTIFFL
;
A
#
# COMPACT_ATOMS: atom_id res chain seq x y z
N SER A 1 13.95 19.76 -18.53
CA SER A 1 13.34 20.81 -17.68
C SER A 1 13.03 20.19 -16.31
N ALA A 2 13.79 20.52 -15.27
CA ALA A 2 13.58 19.98 -13.93
C ALA A 2 12.35 20.66 -13.32
N ARG A 3 11.19 20.01 -13.39
CA ARG A 3 9.93 20.51 -12.82
C ARG A 3 10.14 20.68 -11.31
N LYS A 4 9.97 21.90 -10.79
CA LYS A 4 10.08 22.19 -9.35
C LYS A 4 8.98 21.38 -8.64
N GLU A 5 9.38 20.40 -7.83
CA GLU A 5 8.44 19.53 -7.13
C GLU A 5 7.57 20.35 -6.16
N ARG A 6 6.24 20.22 -6.29
CA ARG A 6 5.25 20.99 -5.49
C ARG A 6 4.59 20.11 -4.42
N SER A 7 3.97 20.75 -3.43
CA SER A 7 3.18 20.06 -2.40
C SER A 7 1.92 19.42 -3.00
N ILE A 8 1.33 18.48 -2.27
CA ILE A 8 0.09 17.81 -2.66
C ILE A 8 -1.08 18.80 -2.49
N GLY A 9 -1.73 19.18 -3.60
CA GLY A 9 -2.95 19.97 -3.57
C GLY A 9 -4.20 19.09 -3.43
N TYR A 10 -5.37 19.70 -3.17
CA TYR A 10 -6.64 18.97 -3.04
C TYR A 10 -7.02 18.17 -4.29
N LEU A 11 -6.81 18.73 -5.48
CA LEU A 11 -7.07 18.02 -6.73
C LEU A 11 -6.09 16.86 -6.93
N ASP A 12 -4.82 17.02 -6.54
CA ASP A 12 -3.85 15.92 -6.58
C ASP A 12 -4.27 14.80 -5.64
N ALA A 13 -4.68 15.14 -4.40
CA ALA A 13 -5.17 14.18 -3.41
C ALA A 13 -6.40 13.41 -3.92
N PHE A 14 -7.34 14.08 -4.60
CA PHE A 14 -8.50 13.44 -5.21
C PHE A 14 -8.10 12.44 -6.30
N VAL A 15 -7.22 12.82 -7.22
CA VAL A 15 -6.75 11.94 -8.31
C VAL A 15 -5.95 10.76 -7.75
N ILE A 16 -5.12 10.98 -6.72
CA ILE A 16 -4.40 9.91 -6.02
C ILE A 16 -5.39 8.95 -5.32
N GLY A 17 -6.50 9.47 -4.79
CA GLY A 17 -7.59 8.67 -4.21
C GLY A 17 -8.28 7.76 -5.23
N ILE A 18 -8.51 8.25 -6.45
CA ILE A 18 -9.04 7.44 -7.56
C ILE A 18 -8.06 6.31 -7.90
N ALA A 19 -6.76 6.61 -7.99
CA ALA A 19 -5.73 5.60 -8.22
C ALA A 19 -5.72 4.53 -7.10
N GLN A 20 -5.94 4.92 -5.85
CA GLN A 20 -6.09 3.96 -4.74
C GLN A 20 -7.32 3.07 -4.91
N ALA A 21 -8.46 3.62 -5.35
CA ALA A 21 -9.67 2.85 -5.58
C ALA A 21 -9.48 1.78 -6.67
N ILE A 22 -8.76 2.12 -7.75
CA ILE A 22 -8.40 1.16 -8.80
C ILE A 22 -7.46 0.07 -8.25
N ALA A 23 -6.55 0.44 -7.35
CA ALA A 23 -5.60 -0.48 -6.74
C ALA A 23 -6.22 -1.45 -5.71
N VAL A 24 -7.55 -1.49 -5.57
CA VAL A 24 -8.26 -2.57 -4.88
C VAL A 24 -8.18 -3.89 -5.67
N ILE A 25 -7.94 -3.82 -6.99
CA ILE A 25 -7.75 -4.99 -7.84
C ILE A 25 -6.58 -5.84 -7.30
N PRO A 26 -6.79 -7.14 -7.02
CA PRO A 26 -5.75 -8.04 -6.52
C PRO A 26 -4.51 -8.02 -7.41
N GLY A 27 -3.33 -7.99 -6.78
CA GLY A 27 -2.04 -7.92 -7.48
C GLY A 27 -1.57 -6.51 -7.84
N ILE A 28 -2.45 -5.49 -7.81
CA ILE A 28 -2.01 -4.10 -7.96
C ILE A 28 -1.43 -3.58 -6.64
N SER A 29 -0.20 -3.06 -6.70
CA SER A 29 0.42 -2.41 -5.55
C SER A 29 -0.27 -1.07 -5.25
N ARG A 30 -1.00 -1.00 -4.14
CA ARG A 30 -1.66 0.25 -3.67
C ARG A 30 -0.68 1.41 -3.53
N SER A 31 0.42 1.22 -2.80
CA SER A 31 1.47 2.24 -2.64
C SER A 31 2.17 2.57 -3.96
N GLY A 32 2.34 1.59 -4.85
CA GLY A 32 2.85 1.81 -6.20
C GLY A 32 1.95 2.73 -7.02
N ALA A 33 0.65 2.44 -7.07
CA ALA A 33 -0.34 3.20 -7.83
C ALA A 33 -0.49 4.65 -7.35
N THR A 34 -0.56 4.87 -6.03
CA THR A 34 -0.72 6.21 -5.44
C THR A 34 0.53 7.06 -5.56
N ILE A 35 1.71 6.50 -5.27
CA ILE A 35 2.98 7.23 -5.34
C ILE A 35 3.33 7.54 -6.80
N SER A 36 3.15 6.58 -7.72
CA SER A 36 3.40 6.82 -9.16
C SER A 36 2.47 7.89 -9.72
N THR A 37 1.17 7.84 -9.42
CA THR A 37 0.20 8.87 -9.83
C THR A 37 0.61 10.25 -9.31
N GLY A 38 0.94 10.38 -8.03
CA GLY A 38 1.37 11.66 -7.46
C GLY A 38 2.68 12.18 -8.06
N MET A 39 3.62 11.31 -8.40
CA MET A 39 4.85 11.72 -9.09
C MET A 39 4.54 12.21 -10.51
N MET A 40 3.60 11.58 -11.23
CA MET A 40 3.15 12.02 -12.55
C MET A 40 2.48 13.41 -12.50
N LEU A 41 1.79 13.71 -11.39
CA LEU A 41 1.23 15.04 -11.10
C LEU A 41 2.28 16.09 -10.70
N GLY A 42 3.53 15.66 -10.45
CA GLY A 42 4.68 16.49 -10.11
C GLY A 42 4.84 16.81 -8.63
N ASN A 43 4.28 15.99 -7.74
CA ASN A 43 4.42 16.16 -6.29
C ASN A 43 5.74 15.57 -5.76
N ARG A 44 6.20 16.06 -4.60
CA ARG A 44 7.43 15.60 -3.92
C ARG A 44 7.35 14.14 -3.47
N LYS A 45 8.38 13.34 -3.78
CA LYS A 45 8.41 11.91 -3.46
C LYS A 45 8.30 11.60 -1.97
N GLU A 46 8.99 12.37 -1.13
CA GLU A 46 8.96 12.23 0.33
C GLU A 46 7.55 12.41 0.90
N GLU A 47 6.83 13.41 0.38
CA GLU A 47 5.46 13.72 0.80
C GLU A 47 4.49 12.66 0.31
N LEU A 48 4.63 12.21 -0.94
CA LEU A 48 3.80 11.16 -1.53
C LEU A 48 3.89 9.84 -0.79
N ALA A 49 5.09 9.42 -0.38
CA ALA A 49 5.25 8.19 0.38
C ALA A 49 4.45 8.24 1.69
N ARG A 50 4.60 9.33 2.47
CA ARG A 50 3.87 9.52 3.73
C ARG A 50 2.37 9.65 3.51
N PHE A 51 1.97 10.43 2.51
CA PHE A 51 0.57 10.64 2.15
C PHE A 51 -0.10 9.31 1.77
N SER A 52 0.54 8.50 0.92
CA SER A 52 0.01 7.20 0.53
C SER A 52 -0.15 6.25 1.72
N PHE A 53 0.77 6.23 2.68
CA PHE A 53 0.67 5.37 3.85
C PHE A 53 -0.44 5.80 4.80
N LEU A 54 -0.63 7.11 4.99
CA LEU A 54 -1.73 7.61 5.81
C LEU A 54 -3.08 7.39 5.13
N MET A 55 -3.17 7.60 3.82
CA MET A 55 -4.40 7.47 3.06
C MET A 55 -4.94 6.03 3.04
N VAL A 56 -4.07 5.02 3.02
CA VAL A 56 -4.49 3.61 2.97
C VAL A 56 -5.07 3.11 4.30
N LEU A 57 -4.80 3.81 5.41
CA LEU A 57 -5.27 3.43 6.74
C LEU A 57 -6.80 3.38 6.82
N ILE A 58 -7.49 4.39 6.27
CA ILE A 58 -8.96 4.49 6.33
C ILE A 58 -9.62 3.33 5.56
N PRO A 59 -9.29 3.05 4.29
CA PRO A 59 -9.83 1.88 3.58
C PRO A 59 -9.52 0.55 4.26
N ILE A 60 -8.30 0.36 4.79
CA ILE A 60 -7.92 -0.89 5.46
C ILE A 60 -8.75 -1.08 6.74
N LEU A 61 -8.85 -0.05 7.58
CA LEU A 61 -9.66 -0.12 8.80
C LEU A 61 -11.13 -0.39 8.47
N GLY A 62 -11.68 0.30 7.47
CA GLY A 62 -13.06 0.08 7.02
C GLY A 62 -13.30 -1.35 6.54
N ALA A 63 -12.38 -1.90 5.74
CA ALA A 63 -12.48 -3.27 5.25
C ALA A 63 -12.38 -4.31 6.37
N ASN A 64 -11.43 -4.15 7.30
CA ASN A 64 -11.28 -5.06 8.44
C ASN A 64 -12.50 -4.98 9.38
N LEU A 65 -13.03 -3.78 9.62
CA LEU A 65 -14.21 -3.61 10.47
C LEU A 65 -15.44 -4.26 9.84
N LEU A 66 -15.64 -4.09 8.53
CA LEU A 66 -16.71 -4.74 7.80
C LEU A 66 -16.57 -6.26 7.81
N GLU A 67 -15.35 -6.77 7.65
CA GLU A 67 -15.05 -8.20 7.71
C GLU A 67 -15.40 -8.77 9.09
N LEU A 68 -15.00 -8.11 10.18
CA LEU A 68 -15.35 -8.51 11.55
C LEU A 68 -16.86 -8.62 11.79
N PHE A 69 -17.65 -7.68 11.26
CA PHE A 69 -19.10 -7.73 11.37
C PHE A 69 -19.75 -8.79 10.47
N SER A 70 -19.07 -9.22 9.41
CA SER A 70 -19.58 -10.19 8.43
C SER A 70 -19.28 -11.66 8.81
N VAL A 71 -18.55 -11.92 9.90
CA VAL A 71 -18.13 -13.28 10.31
C VAL A 71 -19.27 -14.11 10.94
N THR A 72 -20.48 -13.58 11.10
CA THR A 72 -21.57 -14.20 11.88
C THR A 72 -21.97 -15.62 11.44
N ASP A 73 -21.71 -16.04 10.19
CA ASP A 73 -22.22 -17.31 9.65
C ASP A 73 -21.16 -18.35 9.23
N LYS A 74 -19.86 -18.15 9.52
CA LYS A 74 -18.83 -19.12 9.12
C LYS A 74 -18.34 -19.94 10.30
N THR A 75 -18.46 -21.26 10.16
CA THR A 75 -17.91 -22.32 11.01
C THR A 75 -16.65 -21.85 11.73
N THR A 76 -16.76 -21.54 13.01
CA THR A 76 -15.67 -20.97 13.79
C THR A 76 -14.57 -22.00 13.93
N VAL A 77 -13.58 -21.95 13.03
CA VAL A 77 -12.28 -22.57 13.30
C VAL A 77 -11.78 -21.89 14.57
N SER A 78 -11.71 -22.64 15.67
CA SER A 78 -11.28 -22.12 16.97
C SER A 78 -9.78 -21.87 16.94
N ILE A 79 -9.38 -20.73 16.36
CA ILE A 79 -7.99 -20.28 16.38
C ILE A 79 -7.68 -19.83 17.81
N SER A 80 -6.59 -20.34 18.39
CA SER A 80 -6.17 -19.96 19.74
C SER A 80 -5.90 -18.44 19.81
N PRO A 81 -6.40 -17.74 20.85
CA PRO A 81 -6.12 -16.32 21.07
C PRO A 81 -4.62 -15.99 21.08
N VAL A 82 -3.79 -16.94 21.54
CA VAL A 82 -2.32 -16.80 21.56
C VAL A 82 -1.76 -16.67 20.14
N ILE A 83 -2.27 -17.47 19.20
CA ILE A 83 -1.83 -17.44 17.79
C ILE A 83 -2.26 -16.12 17.12
N LEU A 84 -3.48 -15.65 17.40
CA LEU A 84 -3.98 -14.38 16.89
C LEU A 84 -3.14 -13.19 17.37
N ILE A 85 -2.80 -13.16 18.66
CA ILE A 85 -1.97 -12.11 19.25
C ILE A 85 -0.55 -12.17 18.68
N ALA A 86 0.05 -13.37 18.61
CA ALA A 86 1.39 -13.54 18.07
C ALA A 86 1.46 -13.13 16.59
N GLY A 87 0.49 -13.55 15.76
CA GLY A 87 0.40 -13.15 14.36
C GLY A 87 0.18 -11.66 14.17
N SER A 88 -0.68 -11.04 14.98
CA SER A 88 -0.92 -9.59 14.96
C SER A 88 0.34 -8.81 15.33
N LEU A 89 1.07 -9.25 16.36
CA LEU A 89 2.31 -8.60 16.78
C LEU A 89 3.42 -8.76 15.73
N ALA A 90 3.55 -9.95 15.15
CA ALA A 90 4.49 -10.19 14.05
C ALA A 90 4.18 -9.32 12.83
N ALA A 91 2.90 -9.23 12.42
CA ALA A 91 2.45 -8.37 11.33
C ALA A 91 2.69 -6.88 11.63
N PHE A 92 2.48 -6.43 12.87
CA PHE A 92 2.77 -5.07 13.30
C PHE A 92 4.26 -4.72 13.18
N ILE A 93 5.15 -5.57 13.71
CA ILE A 93 6.61 -5.35 13.67
C ILE A 93 7.11 -5.38 12.22
N ALA A 94 6.69 -6.38 11.45
CA ALA A 94 7.06 -6.52 10.03
C ALA A 94 6.54 -5.32 9.22
N GLY A 95 5.29 -4.91 9.45
CA GLY A 95 4.67 -3.75 8.80
C GLY A 95 5.40 -2.45 9.11
N TYR A 96 5.78 -2.22 10.37
CA TYR A 96 6.56 -1.05 10.76
C TYR A 96 7.94 -1.01 10.09
N ALA A 97 8.65 -2.13 10.09
CA ALA A 97 9.94 -2.27 9.41
C ALA A 97 9.81 -2.02 7.90
N ALA A 98 8.79 -2.61 7.27
CA ALA A 98 8.49 -2.44 5.85
C ALA A 98 8.17 -0.97 5.49
N CYS A 99 7.36 -0.28 6.31
CA CYS A 99 7.04 1.14 6.09
C CYS A 99 8.31 2.01 6.13
N ARG A 100 9.16 1.81 7.14
CA ARG A 100 10.42 2.55 7.27
C ARG A 100 11.35 2.29 6.09
N TRP A 101 11.45 1.04 5.65
CA TRP A 101 12.28 0.68 4.51
C TRP A 101 11.72 1.24 3.20
N MET A 102 10.41 1.13 2.95
CA MET A 102 9.77 1.65 1.76
C MET A 102 9.99 3.16 1.60
N ILE A 103 9.84 3.94 2.67
CA ILE A 103 10.15 5.39 2.64
C ILE A 103 11.61 5.63 2.24
N SER A 104 12.56 4.83 2.76
CA SER A 104 13.97 4.94 2.39
C SER A 104 14.22 4.60 0.92
N ILE A 105 13.56 3.56 0.39
CA ILE A 105 13.66 3.15 -1.03
C ILE A 105 13.11 4.25 -1.93
N VAL A 106 11.90 4.76 -1.67
CA VAL A 106 11.25 5.76 -2.52
C VAL A 106 12.06 7.06 -2.58
N ARG A 107 12.71 7.44 -1.48
CA ARG A 107 13.58 8.64 -1.44
C ARG A 107 14.85 8.50 -2.28
N LYS A 108 15.45 7.30 -2.29
CA LYS A 108 16.76 7.08 -2.95
C LYS A 108 16.66 6.50 -4.34
N SER A 109 15.57 5.81 -4.66
CA SER A 109 15.45 4.96 -5.84
C SER A 109 14.64 5.60 -6.96
N LYS A 110 14.96 5.18 -8.18
CA LYS A 110 14.09 5.37 -9.34
C LYS A 110 12.98 4.31 -9.24
N MET A 111 11.72 4.74 -9.30
CA MET A 111 10.55 3.83 -9.26
C MET A 111 10.55 2.75 -10.35
N ILE A 112 11.38 2.91 -11.39
CA ILE A 112 11.63 1.86 -12.39
C ILE A 112 12.17 0.56 -11.80
N TRP A 113 13.00 0.63 -10.75
CA TRP A 113 13.52 -0.58 -10.07
C TRP A 113 12.41 -1.32 -9.34
N PHE A 114 11.48 -0.58 -8.73
CA PHE A 114 10.31 -1.16 -8.09
C PHE A 114 9.36 -1.78 -9.13
N ALA A 115 9.17 -1.11 -10.27
CA ALA A 115 8.38 -1.66 -11.38
C ALA A 115 8.98 -2.97 -11.92
N ALA A 116 10.31 -3.05 -12.08
CA ALA A 116 10.99 -4.28 -12.48
C ALA A 116 10.83 -5.41 -11.44
N TYR A 117 10.90 -5.08 -10.15
CA TYR A 117 10.61 -6.03 -9.07
C TYR A 117 9.17 -6.56 -9.16
N CYS A 118 8.17 -5.69 -9.29
CA CYS A 118 6.77 -6.10 -9.43
C CYS A 118 6.54 -6.97 -10.68
N PHE A 119 7.19 -6.64 -11.79
CA PHE A 119 7.09 -7.42 -13.03
C PHE A 119 7.67 -8.84 -12.86
N LEU A 120 8.84 -8.96 -12.22
CA LEU A 120 9.46 -10.26 -11.92
C LEU A 120 8.59 -11.09 -10.97
N VAL A 121 8.08 -10.49 -9.89
CA VAL A 121 7.18 -11.18 -8.96
C VAL A 121 5.88 -11.61 -9.65
N GLY A 122 5.32 -10.76 -10.51
CA GLY A 122 4.14 -11.08 -11.32
C GLY A 122 4.39 -12.27 -12.25
N LEU A 123 5.51 -12.28 -12.98
CA LEU A 123 5.90 -13.42 -13.82
C LEU A 123 6.07 -14.70 -13.00
N LEU A 124 6.79 -14.63 -11.88
CA LEU A 124 6.97 -15.79 -11.00
C LEU A 124 5.62 -16.33 -10.53
N THR A 125 4.68 -15.44 -10.19
CA THR A 125 3.32 -15.86 -9.79
C THR A 125 2.58 -16.57 -10.92
N ILE A 126 2.72 -16.11 -12.17
CA ILE A 126 2.09 -16.76 -13.34
C ILE A 126 2.69 -18.15 -13.64
N PHE A 127 3.99 -18.34 -13.39
CA PHE A 127 4.67 -19.60 -13.71
C PHE A 127 4.69 -20.62 -12.56
N PHE A 128 4.63 -20.19 -11.30
CA PHE A 128 4.72 -21.07 -10.13
C PHE A 128 3.41 -21.29 -9.38
N LEU A 129 2.38 -20.44 -9.57
CA LEU A 129 1.05 -20.57 -8.97
C LEU A 129 0.03 -20.98 -10.04
#